data_AF-A0A1R1I9Z4-F1
#
_entry.id   AF-A0A1R1I9Z4-F1
#
_cell.length_a   1.000
_cell.length_b   1.000
_cell.length_c   1.000
_cell.angle_alpha   90.00
_cell.angle_beta   90.00
_cell.angle_gamma   90.00
#
_symmetry.space_group_name_H-M   'P 1'
#
loop_
_entity.id
_entity.type
_entity.pdbx_description
1 polymer ?
#
loop_
_entity_poly.entity_id
_entity_poly.type
_entity_poly.pdbx_seq_one_letter_code
_entity_poly.pdbx_strand_id
1 'polypeptide(L)'
;MAGNVWLVRAGVVVAVLMAVAAVYVVWRQLSFERVLHSEELKHEVDLRSQQADRHHAESVAMIERYNARADNLKAVIAKLRGQLGAAKSELSSMRGNSVWLRAEVAERQARIVALEKRIADLEAERAEREAENTANIVELPSRALHPSIDDIWGEDEHPTMVDIAKLNLDVLPDLRRHA
;
A
#
# COMPACT_ATOMS: atom_id res chain seq x y z
N MET A 1 29.62 -102.25 -76.04
CA MET A 1 30.00 -100.90 -75.57
C MET A 1 28.78 -100.05 -75.16
N ALA A 2 27.77 -100.59 -74.47
CA ALA A 2 26.56 -99.84 -74.08
C ALA A 2 26.43 -99.57 -72.56
N GLY A 3 27.18 -100.30 -71.72
CA GLY A 3 27.10 -100.18 -70.25
C GLY A 3 27.71 -98.91 -69.66
N ASN A 4 28.71 -98.32 -70.33
CA ASN A 4 29.46 -97.18 -69.78
C ASN A 4 28.69 -95.84 -69.87
N VAL A 5 27.86 -95.66 -70.91
CA VAL A 5 27.06 -94.44 -71.12
C VAL A 5 25.91 -94.33 -70.11
N TRP A 6 25.33 -95.46 -69.71
CA TRP A 6 24.29 -95.50 -68.69
C TRP A 6 24.82 -95.13 -67.30
N LEU A 7 26.04 -95.55 -66.96
CA LEU A 7 26.68 -95.21 -65.68
C LEU A 7 26.93 -93.70 -65.56
N VAL A 8 27.43 -93.06 -66.62
CA VAL A 8 27.67 -91.60 -66.65
C VAL A 8 26.35 -90.83 -66.56
N ARG A 9 25.30 -91.27 -67.27
CA ARG A 9 23.97 -90.64 -67.19
C ARG A 9 23.36 -90.78 -65.79
N ALA A 10 23.49 -91.94 -65.16
CA ALA A 10 23.04 -92.14 -63.78
C ALA A 10 23.79 -91.24 -62.79
N GLY A 11 25.11 -91.09 -62.95
CA GLY A 11 25.92 -90.19 -62.13
C GLY A 11 25.50 -88.71 -62.23
N VAL A 12 25.17 -88.24 -63.43
CA VAL A 12 24.67 -86.88 -63.65
C VAL A 12 23.32 -86.66 -62.97
N VAL A 13 22.40 -87.63 -63.06
CA VAL A 13 21.09 -87.52 -62.37
C VAL A 13 21.28 -87.44 -60.85
N VAL A 14 22.16 -88.28 -60.28
CA VAL A 14 22.47 -88.24 -58.84
C VAL A 14 23.10 -86.91 -58.44
N ALA A 15 24.02 -86.36 -59.26
CA ALA A 15 24.62 -85.05 -58.99
C ALA A 15 23.59 -83.92 -59.01
N VAL A 16 22.65 -83.94 -59.97
CA VAL A 16 21.56 -82.96 -60.04
C VAL A 16 20.62 -83.09 -58.84
N LEU A 17 20.27 -84.32 -58.44
CA LEU A 17 19.44 -84.56 -57.26
C LEU A 17 20.12 -84.08 -55.98
N MET A 18 21.42 -84.33 -55.82
CA MET A 18 22.19 -83.83 -54.68
C MET A 18 22.31 -82.31 -54.68
N ALA A 19 22.46 -81.68 -55.85
CA ALA A 19 22.48 -80.22 -55.97
C ALA A 19 21.13 -79.61 -55.56
N VAL A 20 20.01 -80.17 -56.02
CA VAL A 20 18.66 -79.74 -55.63
C VAL A 20 18.43 -79.94 -54.13
N ALA A 21 18.86 -81.09 -53.58
CA ALA A 21 18.77 -81.36 -52.15
C ALA A 21 19.59 -80.35 -51.32
N ALA A 22 20.80 -79.99 -51.76
CA ALA A 22 21.63 -79.00 -51.10
C ALA A 22 20.97 -77.60 -51.11
N VAL A 23 20.45 -77.16 -52.26
CA VAL A 23 19.72 -75.88 -52.36
C VAL A 23 18.48 -75.87 -51.46
N TYR A 24 17.75 -76.98 -51.42
CA TYR A 24 16.58 -77.12 -50.56
C TYR A 24 16.94 -77.05 -49.06
N VAL A 25 18.02 -77.72 -48.64
CA VAL A 25 18.52 -77.68 -47.26
C VAL A 25 18.95 -76.25 -46.88
N VAL A 26 19.66 -75.55 -47.77
CA VAL A 26 20.07 -74.16 -47.54
C VAL A 26 18.85 -73.24 -47.42
N TRP A 27 17.84 -73.40 -48.28
CA TRP A 27 16.60 -72.63 -48.17
C TRP A 27 15.86 -72.90 -46.87
N ARG A 28 15.80 -74.16 -46.44
CA ARG A 28 15.16 -74.55 -45.18
C ARG A 28 15.91 -73.94 -43.98
N GLN A 29 17.23 -74.04 -43.94
CA GLN A 29 18.05 -73.45 -42.89
C GLN A 29 17.90 -71.92 -42.84
N LEU A 30 18.00 -71.26 -44.00
CA LEU A 30 17.84 -69.82 -44.11
C LEU A 30 16.40 -69.36 -43.76
N SER A 31 15.39 -70.18 -44.01
CA SER A 31 14.01 -69.87 -43.57
C SER A 31 13.84 -69.95 -42.06
N PHE A 32 14.51 -70.89 -41.39
CA PHE A 32 14.42 -71.08 -39.94
C PHE A 32 15.19 -69.99 -39.17
N GLU A 33 16.41 -69.66 -39.61
CA GLU A 33 17.22 -68.58 -39.00
C GLU A 33 16.57 -67.20 -39.18
N ARG A 34 15.94 -66.95 -40.33
CA ARG A 34 15.20 -65.69 -40.57
C ARG A 34 14.03 -65.49 -39.62
N VAL A 35 13.36 -66.56 -39.21
CA VAL A 35 12.24 -66.45 -38.25
C VAL A 35 12.77 -66.07 -36.86
N LEU A 36 13.81 -66.76 -36.38
CA LEU A 36 14.41 -66.47 -35.08
C LEU A 36 15.05 -65.08 -35.02
N HIS A 37 15.82 -64.68 -36.03
CA HIS A 37 16.38 -63.32 -36.10
C HIS A 37 15.28 -62.25 -36.19
N SER A 38 14.14 -62.55 -36.84
CA SER A 38 13.02 -61.61 -36.89
C SER A 38 12.37 -61.39 -35.52
N GLU A 39 12.37 -62.42 -34.65
CA GLU A 39 11.84 -62.32 -33.30
C GLU A 39 12.78 -61.55 -32.37
N GLU A 40 14.10 -61.80 -32.46
CA GLU A 40 15.11 -61.05 -31.73
C GLU A 40 15.10 -59.57 -32.12
N LEU A 41 15.07 -59.26 -33.42
CA LEU A 41 14.97 -57.88 -33.92
C LEU A 41 13.68 -57.20 -33.47
N LYS A 42 12.54 -57.91 -33.47
CA LYS A 42 11.28 -57.36 -32.94
C LYS A 42 11.39 -57.04 -31.47
N HIS A 43 12.04 -57.90 -30.67
CA HIS A 43 12.20 -57.68 -29.25
C HIS A 43 13.14 -56.49 -28.96
N GLU A 44 14.26 -56.39 -29.68
CA GLU A 44 15.15 -55.24 -29.56
C GLU A 44 14.47 -53.92 -29.96
N VAL A 45 13.69 -53.93 -31.04
CA VAL A 45 12.95 -52.76 -31.50
C VAL A 45 11.88 -52.36 -30.48
N ASP A 46 11.13 -53.32 -29.93
CA ASP A 46 10.11 -53.06 -28.91
C ASP A 46 10.71 -52.48 -27.63
N LEU A 47 11.86 -53.01 -27.18
CA LEU A 47 12.58 -52.45 -26.04
C LEU A 47 13.05 -51.01 -26.31
N ARG A 48 13.58 -50.74 -27.51
CA ARG A 48 14.00 -49.39 -27.90
C ARG A 48 12.82 -48.43 -28.04
N SER A 49 11.68 -48.87 -28.58
CA SER A 49 10.48 -48.03 -28.66
C SER A 49 9.93 -47.74 -27.28
N GLN A 50 9.85 -48.73 -26.39
CA GLN A 50 9.40 -48.50 -25.01
C GLN A 50 10.32 -47.55 -24.25
N GLN A 51 11.63 -47.63 -24.45
CA GLN A 51 12.57 -46.68 -23.85
C GLN A 51 12.38 -45.27 -24.42
N ALA A 52 12.24 -45.14 -25.74
CA ALA A 52 11.97 -43.85 -26.39
C ALA A 52 10.65 -43.23 -25.88
N ASP A 53 9.59 -44.03 -25.76
CA ASP A 53 8.29 -43.60 -25.26
C ASP A 53 8.37 -43.12 -23.81
N ARG A 54 9.11 -43.84 -22.94
CA ARG A 54 9.34 -43.41 -21.56
C ARG A 54 10.10 -42.08 -21.51
N HIS A 55 11.18 -41.94 -22.26
CA HIS A 55 11.95 -40.70 -22.32
C HIS A 55 11.13 -39.53 -22.88
N HIS A 56 10.27 -39.79 -23.87
CA HIS A 56 9.35 -38.79 -24.39
C HIS A 56 8.30 -38.38 -23.35
N ALA A 57 7.69 -39.35 -22.65
CA ALA A 57 6.74 -39.07 -21.59
C ALA A 57 7.38 -38.26 -20.45
N GLU A 58 8.60 -38.60 -20.03
CA GLU A 58 9.37 -37.87 -19.03
C GLU A 58 9.68 -36.43 -19.49
N SER A 59 10.12 -36.28 -20.74
CA SER A 59 10.43 -34.97 -21.32
C SER A 59 9.19 -34.09 -21.41
N VAL A 60 8.06 -34.63 -21.85
CA VAL A 60 6.78 -33.91 -21.92
C VAL A 60 6.32 -33.49 -20.53
N ALA A 61 6.36 -34.40 -19.55
CA ALA A 61 6.00 -34.08 -18.17
C ALA A 61 6.92 -33.00 -17.58
N MET A 62 8.21 -32.99 -17.94
CA MET A 62 9.14 -31.96 -17.52
C MET A 62 8.81 -30.60 -18.15
N ILE A 63 8.53 -30.57 -19.46
CA ILE A 63 8.10 -29.35 -20.17
C ILE A 63 6.82 -28.79 -19.56
N GLU A 64 5.84 -29.64 -19.26
CA GLU A 64 4.59 -29.24 -18.64
C GLU A 64 4.81 -28.58 -17.26
N ARG A 65 5.69 -29.15 -16.43
CA ARG A 65 6.07 -28.53 -15.14
C ARG A 65 6.77 -27.18 -15.33
N TYR A 66 7.64 -27.05 -16.32
CA TYR A 66 8.30 -25.78 -16.62
C TYR A 66 7.30 -24.72 -17.11
N ASN A 67 6.37 -25.10 -17.99
CA ASN A 67 5.30 -24.21 -18.45
C ASN A 67 4.40 -23.77 -17.29
N ALA A 68 3.96 -24.70 -16.45
CA ALA A 68 3.17 -24.38 -15.26
C ALA A 68 3.91 -23.41 -14.31
N ARG A 69 5.21 -23.61 -14.12
CA ARG A 69 6.04 -22.68 -13.32
C ARG A 69 6.18 -21.31 -14.00
N ALA A 70 6.38 -21.27 -15.32
CA ALA A 70 6.48 -20.03 -16.07
C ALA A 70 5.17 -19.23 -16.00
N ASP A 71 4.02 -19.89 -16.10
CA ASP A 71 2.71 -19.25 -16.01
C ASP A 71 2.41 -18.75 -14.60
N ASN A 72 2.79 -19.51 -13.57
CA ASN A 72 2.73 -19.03 -12.18
C ASN A 72 3.59 -17.76 -11.99
N LEU A 73 4.83 -17.76 -12.49
CA LEU A 73 5.70 -16.57 -12.42
C LEU A 73 5.10 -15.38 -13.16
N LYS A 74 4.51 -15.58 -14.35
CA LYS A 74 3.78 -14.51 -15.06
C LYS A 74 2.62 -13.96 -14.23
N ALA A 75 1.84 -14.83 -13.59
CA ALA A 75 0.73 -14.43 -12.74
C ALA A 75 1.21 -13.62 -11.51
N VAL A 76 2.29 -14.05 -10.86
CA VAL A 76 2.92 -13.31 -9.76
C VAL A 76 3.41 -11.94 -10.22
N ILE A 77 4.08 -11.86 -11.37
CA ILE A 77 4.55 -10.59 -11.94
C ILE A 77 3.38 -9.66 -12.25
N ALA A 78 2.28 -10.18 -12.81
CA ALA A 78 1.08 -9.40 -13.08
C ALA A 78 0.47 -8.84 -11.79
N LYS A 79 0.38 -9.67 -10.74
CA LYS A 79 -0.09 -9.25 -9.41
C LYS A 79 0.78 -8.16 -8.81
N LEU A 80 2.10 -8.33 -8.84
CA LEU A 80 3.05 -7.34 -8.33
C LEU A 80 2.97 -6.01 -9.09
N ARG A 81 2.81 -6.04 -10.42
CA ARG A 81 2.58 -4.83 -11.23
C ARG A 81 1.29 -4.12 -10.84
N GLY A 82 0.21 -4.86 -10.59
CA GLY A 82 -1.05 -4.31 -10.09
C GLY A 82 -0.88 -3.61 -8.74
N GLN A 83 -0.22 -4.28 -7.78
CA GLN A 83 0.08 -3.72 -6.46
C GLN A 83 0.95 -2.46 -6.55
N LEU A 84 1.97 -2.46 -7.42
CA LEU A 84 2.82 -1.29 -7.64
C LEU A 84 2.02 -0.12 -8.24
N GLY A 85 1.10 -0.39 -9.15
CA GLY A 85 0.20 0.62 -9.72
C GLY A 85 -0.71 1.25 -8.67
N ALA A 86 -1.33 0.42 -7.82
CA ALA A 86 -2.17 0.89 -6.71
C ALA A 86 -1.37 1.73 -5.72
N ALA A 87 -0.21 1.24 -5.26
CA ALA A 87 0.66 1.96 -4.34
C ALA A 87 1.14 3.31 -4.90
N LYS A 88 1.45 3.36 -6.22
CA LYS A 88 1.82 4.62 -6.88
C LYS A 88 0.67 5.62 -6.92
N SER A 89 -0.57 5.14 -7.15
CA SER A 89 -1.77 5.98 -7.12
C SER A 89 -2.04 6.53 -5.72
N GLU A 90 -1.95 5.69 -4.69
CA GLU A 90 -2.09 6.10 -3.29
C GLU A 90 -1.03 7.14 -2.89
N LEU A 91 0.23 6.91 -3.26
CA LEU A 91 1.32 7.87 -3.01
C LEU A 91 1.05 9.22 -3.71
N SER A 92 0.54 9.19 -4.94
CA SER A 92 0.16 10.41 -5.66
C SER A 92 -0.96 11.15 -4.94
N SER A 93 -1.98 10.43 -4.44
CA SER A 93 -3.08 11.00 -3.66
C SER A 93 -2.59 11.59 -2.34
N MET A 94 -1.72 10.89 -1.60
CA MET A 94 -1.15 11.38 -0.35
C MET A 94 -0.31 12.63 -0.57
N ARG A 95 0.49 12.67 -1.65
CA ARG A 95 1.24 13.87 -2.04
C ARG A 95 0.30 15.04 -2.32
N GLY A 96 -0.75 14.82 -3.11
CA GLY A 96 -1.79 15.84 -3.36
C GLY A 96 -2.41 16.37 -2.07
N ASN A 97 -2.85 15.47 -1.19
CA ASN A 97 -3.41 15.84 0.12
C ASN A 97 -2.42 16.61 0.98
N SER A 98 -1.14 16.24 0.99
CA SER A 98 -0.11 16.96 1.76
C SER A 98 0.11 18.40 1.26
N VAL A 99 0.03 18.61 -0.06
CA VAL A 99 0.15 19.94 -0.66
C VAL A 99 -1.08 20.78 -0.30
N TRP A 100 -2.27 20.19 -0.40
CA TRP A 100 -3.52 20.85 -0.01
C TRP A 100 -3.54 21.23 1.47
N LEU A 101 -3.17 20.31 2.37
CA LEU A 101 -3.10 20.57 3.80
C LEU A 101 -2.09 21.69 4.14
N ARG A 102 -0.94 21.74 3.45
CA ARG A 102 0.03 22.83 3.64
C ARG A 102 -0.53 24.17 3.22
N ALA A 103 -1.28 24.23 2.12
CA ALA A 103 -1.95 25.44 1.67
C ALA A 103 -3.02 25.90 2.67
N GLU A 104 -3.86 24.98 3.14
CA GLU A 104 -4.90 25.25 4.14
C GLU A 104 -4.30 25.76 5.46
N VAL A 105 -3.19 25.17 5.93
CA VAL A 105 -2.48 25.63 7.13
C VAL A 105 -1.92 27.05 6.92
N ALA A 106 -1.33 27.35 5.76
CA ALA A 106 -0.82 28.68 5.45
C ALA A 106 -1.95 29.72 5.42
N GLU A 107 -3.11 29.40 4.84
CA GLU A 107 -4.27 30.28 4.85
C GLU A 107 -4.78 30.53 6.27
N ARG A 108 -4.92 29.49 7.08
CA ARG A 108 -5.33 29.63 8.49
C ARG A 108 -4.35 30.47 9.28
N GLN A 109 -3.05 30.28 9.07
CA GLN A 109 -2.03 31.09 9.73
C GLN A 109 -2.15 32.57 9.35
N ALA A 110 -2.39 32.87 8.07
CA ALA A 110 -2.61 34.24 7.62
C ALA A 110 -3.86 34.87 8.26
N ARG A 111 -4.94 34.10 8.40
CA ARG A 111 -6.16 34.53 9.11
C ARG A 111 -5.91 34.79 10.58
N ILE A 112 -5.14 33.93 11.26
CA ILE A 112 -4.76 34.12 12.67
C ILE A 112 -3.99 35.43 12.82
N VAL A 113 -2.96 35.66 12.01
CA VAL A 113 -2.17 36.90 12.04
C VAL A 113 -3.05 38.14 11.82
N ALA A 114 -4.00 38.07 10.90
CA ALA A 114 -4.94 39.17 10.65
C ALA A 114 -5.88 39.43 11.85
N LEU A 115 -6.35 38.38 12.51
CA LEU A 115 -7.19 38.49 13.71
C LEU A 115 -6.40 39.02 14.91
N GLU A 116 -5.17 38.53 15.12
CA GLU A 116 -4.26 39.02 16.16
C GLU A 116 -3.99 40.52 16.00
N LYS A 117 -3.73 40.98 14.78
CA LYS A 117 -3.57 42.41 14.50
C LYS A 117 -4.84 43.20 14.85
N ARG A 118 -6.01 42.69 14.47
CA ARG A 118 -7.28 43.36 14.76
C ARG A 118 -7.58 43.42 16.26
N ILE A 119 -7.20 42.39 17.02
CA ILE A 119 -7.30 42.40 18.48
C ILE A 119 -6.38 43.48 19.06
N ALA A 120 -5.12 43.54 18.61
CA ALA A 120 -4.18 44.56 19.07
C ALA A 120 -4.67 45.99 18.77
N ASP A 121 -5.21 46.23 17.57
CA ASP A 121 -5.78 47.53 17.18
C ASP A 121 -6.98 47.89 18.11
N LEU A 122 -7.87 46.94 18.41
CA LEU A 122 -9.02 47.14 19.30
C LEU A 122 -8.62 47.36 20.77
N GLU A 123 -7.57 46.67 21.23
CA GLU A 123 -7.01 46.87 22.58
C GLU A 123 -6.39 48.26 22.72
N ALA A 124 -5.69 48.74 21.69
CA ALA A 124 -5.16 50.10 21.65
C ALA A 124 -6.28 51.15 21.68
N GLU A 125 -7.31 51.00 20.84
CA GLU A 125 -8.48 51.90 20.83
C GLU A 125 -9.20 51.92 22.19
N ARG A 126 -9.32 50.75 22.83
CA ARG A 126 -9.91 50.65 24.17
C ARG A 126 -9.06 51.38 25.22
N ALA A 127 -7.73 51.20 25.19
CA ALA A 127 -6.82 51.86 26.11
C ALA A 127 -6.85 53.38 25.95
N GLU A 128 -6.91 53.88 24.71
CA GLU A 128 -7.10 55.30 24.41
C GLU A 128 -8.41 55.83 25.00
N ARG A 129 -9.52 55.12 24.80
CA ARG A 129 -10.83 55.50 25.36
C ARG A 129 -10.85 55.49 26.89
N GLU A 130 -10.20 54.52 27.53
CA GLU A 130 -10.08 54.46 28.99
C GLU A 130 -9.20 55.61 29.53
N ALA A 131 -8.13 55.98 28.83
CA ALA A 131 -7.30 57.14 29.15
C ALA A 131 -8.07 58.47 28.99
N GLU A 132 -8.84 58.64 27.92
CA GLU A 132 -9.72 59.82 27.76
C GLU A 132 -10.76 59.91 28.87
N ASN A 133 -11.38 58.78 29.23
CA ASN A 133 -12.41 58.75 30.27
C ASN A 133 -11.81 59.08 31.65
N THR A 134 -10.62 58.56 31.97
CA THR A 134 -9.92 58.88 33.23
C THR A 134 -9.40 60.31 33.27
N ALA A 135 -8.92 60.87 32.15
CA ALA A 135 -8.52 62.28 32.07
C ALA A 135 -9.69 63.25 32.28
N ASN A 136 -10.92 62.82 31.97
CA ASN A 136 -12.15 63.59 32.20
C ASN A 136 -12.70 63.48 33.63
N ILE A 137 -12.08 62.66 34.49
CA ILE A 137 -12.44 62.59 35.91
C ILE A 137 -11.76 63.76 36.63
N VAL A 138 -12.53 64.81 36.90
CA VAL A 138 -12.11 65.88 37.81
C VAL A 138 -12.16 65.32 39.23
N GLU A 139 -10.99 65.14 39.87
CA GLU A 139 -10.93 64.88 41.30
C GLU A 139 -11.52 66.08 42.05
N LEU A 140 -12.70 65.89 42.63
CA LEU A 140 -13.29 66.88 43.52
C LEU A 140 -12.38 66.99 44.76
N PRO A 141 -12.03 68.21 45.22
CA PRO A 141 -11.23 68.36 46.42
C PRO A 141 -11.97 67.74 47.60
N SER A 142 -11.47 66.62 48.11
CA SER A 142 -11.93 66.04 49.37
C SER A 142 -11.59 67.02 50.49
N ARG A 143 -12.56 67.87 50.84
CA ARG A 143 -12.46 68.76 51.98
C ARG A 143 -12.64 67.89 53.23
N ALA A 144 -11.61 67.81 54.07
CA ALA A 144 -11.70 67.12 55.34
C ALA A 144 -12.88 67.69 56.14
N LEU A 145 -13.93 66.88 56.29
CA LEU A 145 -15.06 67.19 57.15
C LEU A 145 -14.58 66.97 58.58
N HIS A 146 -14.72 68.00 59.42
CA HIS A 146 -14.48 67.91 60.85
C HIS A 146 -15.80 68.26 61.56
N PRO A 147 -16.32 67.37 62.43
CA PRO A 147 -15.84 66.02 62.74
C PRO A 147 -15.93 65.05 61.54
N SER A 148 -15.15 63.96 61.53
CA SER A 148 -15.18 63.01 60.43
C SER A 148 -16.49 62.21 60.43
N ILE A 149 -16.89 61.66 59.28
CA ILE A 149 -18.14 60.90 59.16
C ILE A 149 -18.14 59.70 60.12
N ASP A 150 -16.98 59.06 60.28
CA ASP A 150 -16.77 57.92 61.18
C ASP A 150 -16.88 58.30 62.67
N ASP A 151 -16.68 59.59 63.02
CA ASP A 151 -16.87 60.09 64.38
C ASP A 151 -18.36 60.34 64.72
N ILE A 152 -19.21 60.51 63.70
CA ILE A 152 -20.64 60.83 63.85
C ILE A 152 -21.50 59.58 63.69
N TRP A 153 -21.04 58.60 62.91
CA TRP A 153 -21.70 57.33 62.66
C TRP A 153 -20.96 56.21 63.41
N GLY A 154 -21.21 56.10 64.71
CA GLY A 154 -20.74 54.97 65.52
C GLY A 154 -21.53 53.69 65.23
N GLU A 155 -20.97 52.52 65.55
CA GLU A 155 -21.58 51.21 65.27
C GLU A 155 -22.95 50.99 65.94
N ASP A 156 -23.24 51.69 67.04
CA ASP A 156 -24.43 51.45 67.88
C ASP A 156 -25.37 52.67 68.03
N GLU A 157 -25.05 53.83 67.44
CA GLU A 157 -25.87 55.05 67.61
C GLU A 157 -26.04 55.82 66.30
N HIS A 158 -27.29 55.96 65.86
CA HIS A 158 -27.62 56.73 64.66
C HIS A 158 -27.50 58.23 64.97
N PRO A 159 -26.92 59.03 64.05
CA PRO A 159 -26.69 60.44 64.30
C PRO A 159 -28.00 61.19 64.46
N THR A 160 -28.06 62.05 65.47
CA THR A 160 -29.21 62.94 65.65
C THR A 160 -29.09 64.18 64.76
N MET A 161 -30.20 64.88 64.53
CA MET A 161 -30.22 66.14 63.76
C MET A 161 -29.23 67.20 64.31
N VAL A 162 -28.92 67.14 65.59
CA VAL A 162 -27.95 68.03 66.24
C VAL A 162 -26.51 67.66 65.87
N ASP A 163 -26.22 66.37 65.68
CA ASP A 163 -24.88 65.88 65.33
C ASP A 163 -24.58 66.13 63.84
N ILE A 164 -25.60 66.03 62.99
CA ILE A 164 -25.52 66.44 61.58
C ILE A 164 -25.28 67.96 61.47
N ALA A 165 -25.90 68.77 62.34
CA ALA A 165 -25.71 70.22 62.36
C ALA A 165 -24.31 70.66 62.82
N LYS A 166 -23.57 69.78 63.53
CA LYS A 166 -22.18 70.04 63.96
C LYS A 166 -21.15 69.79 62.86
N LEU A 167 -21.52 69.12 61.77
CA LEU A 167 -20.72 69.14 60.55
C LEU A 167 -20.65 70.60 60.09
N ASN A 168 -19.45 71.13 59.85
CA ASN A 168 -19.23 72.50 59.36
C ASN A 168 -19.72 72.68 57.90
N LEU A 169 -21.01 72.47 57.67
CA LEU A 169 -21.72 72.64 56.40
C LEU A 169 -21.86 74.13 56.03
N ASP A 170 -21.71 75.03 57.00
CA ASP A 170 -21.84 76.48 56.81
C ASP A 170 -20.68 77.11 56.02
N VAL A 171 -19.62 76.35 55.71
CA VAL A 171 -18.55 76.78 54.79
C VAL A 171 -18.83 76.36 53.32
N LEU A 172 -20.09 76.03 53.01
CA LEU A 172 -20.60 75.82 51.65
C LEU A 172 -21.52 76.98 51.24
N PRO A 173 -20.98 78.10 50.73
CA PRO A 173 -21.80 79.22 50.28
C PRO A 173 -22.72 78.89 49.08
N ASP A 174 -22.54 77.76 48.40
CA ASP A 174 -23.19 77.53 47.10
C ASP A 174 -24.13 76.32 46.98
N LEU A 175 -24.33 75.50 48.01
CA LEU A 175 -25.26 74.35 47.92
C LEU A 175 -26.71 74.68 48.30
N ARG A 176 -27.00 75.89 48.81
CA ARG A 176 -28.37 76.30 49.15
C ARG A 176 -29.14 76.97 48.01
N ARG A 177 -28.54 77.15 46.83
CA ARG A 177 -29.18 77.86 45.71
C ARG A 177 -29.87 76.96 44.70
N HIS A 178 -29.69 75.64 44.73
CA HIS A 178 -30.31 74.73 43.76
C HIS A 178 -31.03 73.60 44.53
N ALA A 179 -32.18 73.96 45.11
CA ALA A 179 -33.24 73.06 45.50
C ALA A 179 -34.55 73.61 44.91
#